data_AF-A0AAU6ZMU1-F1
#
_entry.id   AF-A0AAU6ZMU1-F1
#
_cell.length_a   1.000
_cell.length_b   1.000
_cell.length_c   1.000
_cell.angle_alpha   90.00
_cell.angle_beta   90.00
_cell.angle_gamma   90.00
#
_symmetry.space_group_name_H-M   'P 1'
#
loop_
_entity.id
_entity.type
_entity.pdbx_description
1 polymer ?
#
loop_
_entity_poly.entity_id
_entity_poly.type
_entity_poly.pdbx_seq_one_letter_code
_entity_poly.pdbx_strand_id
1 'polypeptide(L)'
;MTTIESPRSGKIGAGKIAPKYNRTGPSRGNFEMIAWLFMRLSGIVLVVLIFGHLFVNLLVGEGIHAIDFGFVAGKWADPFWQFWDLAMLWLAMLHGTNGVRTIINDYAEKDATRFWLKVVLYAATAVIIILGTLVIFTFNPCPVVDGVQLPGGFCPAP
;
A
#
# COMPACT_ATOMS: atom_id res chain seq x y z
N MET A 1 36.51 -26.44 -37.64
CA MET A 1 35.61 -26.87 -36.54
C MET A 1 36.40 -26.70 -35.25
N THR A 2 36.25 -25.56 -34.58
CA THR A 2 36.99 -25.20 -33.37
C THR A 2 36.24 -25.74 -32.15
N THR A 3 36.78 -26.79 -31.53
CA THR A 3 36.29 -27.33 -30.26
C THR A 3 36.63 -26.33 -29.16
N ILE A 4 35.61 -25.72 -28.56
CA ILE A 4 35.77 -24.92 -27.35
C ILE A 4 36.04 -25.89 -26.20
N GLU A 5 37.25 -25.82 -25.62
CA GLU A 5 37.59 -26.58 -24.43
C GLU A 5 36.85 -25.98 -23.21
N SER A 6 36.13 -26.82 -22.46
CA SER A 6 35.48 -26.39 -21.22
C SER A 6 36.52 -26.10 -20.13
N PRO A 7 36.27 -25.14 -19.22
CA PRO A 7 37.23 -24.81 -18.18
C PRO A 7 37.48 -26.04 -17.31
N ARG A 8 38.71 -26.55 -17.35
CA ARG A 8 39.14 -27.68 -16.52
C ARG A 8 39.02 -27.23 -15.06
N SER A 9 38.00 -27.75 -14.37
CA SER A 9 37.84 -27.62 -12.92
C SER A 9 39.18 -27.90 -12.26
N GLY A 10 39.64 -26.96 -11.44
CA GLY A 10 41.00 -26.92 -10.90
C GLY A 10 41.40 -28.25 -10.26
N LYS A 11 42.63 -28.69 -10.58
CA LYS A 11 43.25 -29.92 -10.07
C LYS A 11 43.04 -30.09 -8.56
N ILE A 12 42.55 -31.27 -8.18
CA ILE A 12 42.50 -31.76 -6.80
C ILE A 12 43.94 -31.71 -6.25
N GLY A 13 44.21 -30.78 -5.34
CA GLY A 13 45.54 -30.57 -4.74
C GLY A 13 46.02 -29.12 -4.69
N ALA A 14 45.40 -28.19 -5.44
CA ALA A 14 45.61 -26.77 -5.19
C ALA A 14 44.79 -26.39 -3.96
N GLY A 15 45.42 -26.03 -2.84
CA GLY A 15 44.81 -25.65 -1.56
C GLY A 15 43.84 -24.44 -1.57
N LYS A 16 43.22 -24.14 -2.71
CA LYS A 16 42.04 -23.29 -2.81
C LYS A 16 40.87 -24.07 -2.24
N ILE A 17 40.69 -23.96 -0.93
CA ILE A 17 39.44 -24.29 -0.26
C ILE A 17 38.35 -23.60 -1.08
N ALA A 18 37.51 -24.38 -1.79
CA ALA A 18 36.35 -23.84 -2.49
C ALA A 18 35.62 -22.94 -1.48
N PRO A 19 35.21 -21.70 -1.84
CA PRO A 19 34.50 -20.85 -0.91
C PRO A 19 33.33 -21.68 -0.39
N LYS A 20 33.39 -22.06 0.88
CA LYS A 20 32.34 -22.85 1.51
C LYS A 20 31.12 -21.96 1.39
N TYR A 21 30.20 -22.32 0.49
CA TYR A 21 28.95 -21.62 0.32
C TYR A 21 28.19 -21.83 1.61
N ASN A 22 28.44 -20.94 2.57
CA ASN A 22 27.80 -20.94 3.86
C ASN A 22 26.41 -20.40 3.56
N ARG A 23 25.51 -21.30 3.14
CA ARG A 23 24.08 -21.03 3.16
C ARG A 23 23.81 -20.59 4.59
N THR A 24 23.62 -19.29 4.78
CA THR A 24 22.93 -18.77 5.96
C THR A 24 21.69 -19.64 6.07
N GLY A 25 21.56 -20.36 7.19
CA GLY A 25 20.53 -21.38 7.38
C GLY A 25 19.15 -20.82 7.05
N PRO A 26 18.18 -21.69 6.70
CA PRO A 26 16.86 -21.26 6.26
C PRO A 26 16.31 -20.19 7.21
N SER A 27 16.04 -19.01 6.65
CA SER A 27 15.40 -17.89 7.35
C SER A 27 14.22 -18.45 8.13
N ARG A 28 14.22 -18.23 9.45
CA ARG A 28 13.40 -18.98 10.43
C ARG A 28 11.95 -18.50 10.48
N GLY A 29 11.36 -18.08 9.35
CA GLY A 29 9.97 -17.65 9.27
C GLY A 29 9.44 -17.49 7.86
N ASN A 30 8.16 -17.81 7.67
CA ASN A 30 7.41 -17.63 6.42
C ASN A 30 7.14 -16.15 6.09
N PHE A 31 7.86 -15.20 6.69
CA PHE A 31 7.59 -13.76 6.56
C PHE A 31 7.76 -13.27 5.13
N GLU A 32 8.81 -13.71 4.43
CA GLU A 32 9.03 -13.35 3.02
C GLU A 32 7.91 -13.91 2.13
N MET A 33 7.47 -15.15 2.39
CA MET A 33 6.35 -15.75 1.67
C MET A 33 5.04 -14.99 1.94
N ILE A 34 4.75 -14.65 3.19
CA ILE A 34 3.54 -13.90 3.58
C ILE A 34 3.57 -12.50 2.96
N ALA A 35 4.70 -11.80 3.01
CA ALA A 35 4.86 -10.48 2.41
C ALA A 35 4.69 -10.54 0.88
N TRP A 36 5.27 -11.54 0.22
CA TRP A 36 5.10 -11.74 -1.22
C TRP A 36 3.63 -12.02 -1.57
N LEU A 37 2.98 -12.93 -0.84
CA LEU A 37 1.57 -13.28 -1.07
C LEU A 37 0.67 -12.06 -0.84
N PHE A 38 0.92 -11.29 0.22
CA PHE A 38 0.23 -10.05 0.50
C PHE A 38 0.35 -9.08 -0.67
N MET A 39 1.55 -8.83 -1.21
CA MET A 39 1.75 -7.92 -2.34
C MET A 39 0.96 -8.34 -3.59
N ARG A 40 0.82 -9.65 -3.85
CA ARG A 40 0.06 -10.13 -5.02
C ARG A 40 -1.44 -10.04 -4.82
N LEU A 41 -1.94 -10.55 -3.70
CA LEU A 41 -3.38 -10.54 -3.42
C LEU A 41 -3.90 -9.12 -3.24
N SER A 42 -3.20 -8.28 -2.48
CA SER A 42 -3.59 -6.87 -2.30
C SER A 42 -3.55 -6.10 -3.62
N GLY A 43 -2.59 -6.36 -4.51
CA GLY A 43 -2.53 -5.72 -5.83
C GLY A 43 -3.78 -6.02 -6.67
N ILE A 44 -4.23 -7.27 -6.72
CA ILE A 44 -5.43 -7.66 -7.47
C ILE A 44 -6.68 -6.99 -6.89
N VAL A 45 -6.83 -7.00 -5.56
CA VAL A 45 -7.95 -6.33 -4.89
C VAL A 45 -7.91 -4.82 -5.11
N LEU A 46 -6.72 -4.20 -5.04
CA LEU A 46 -6.53 -2.77 -5.25
C LEU A 46 -6.89 -2.33 -6.66
N VAL A 47 -6.68 -3.14 -7.69
CA VAL A 47 -7.15 -2.83 -9.05
C VAL A 47 -8.65 -2.59 -9.01
N VAL A 48 -9.44 -3.51 -8.46
CA VAL A 48 -10.91 -3.35 -8.40
C VAL A 48 -11.29 -2.13 -7.56
N LEU A 49 -10.69 -1.97 -6.38
CA LEU A 49 -10.99 -0.87 -5.47
C LEU A 49 -10.71 0.50 -6.11
N ILE A 50 -9.50 0.69 -6.63
CA ILE A 50 -9.05 1.96 -7.20
C ILE A 50 -9.84 2.29 -8.47
N PHE A 51 -10.03 1.33 -9.38
CA PHE A 51 -10.80 1.60 -10.60
C PHE A 51 -12.25 1.96 -10.29
N GLY A 52 -12.90 1.27 -9.34
CA GLY A 52 -14.26 1.63 -8.91
C GLY A 52 -14.32 3.05 -8.32
N HIS A 53 -13.35 3.41 -7.48
CA HIS A 53 -13.27 4.75 -6.88
C HIS A 53 -13.01 5.84 -7.92
N LEU A 54 -12.06 5.64 -8.83
CA LEU A 54 -11.78 6.58 -9.92
C LEU A 54 -12.98 6.70 -10.86
N PHE A 55 -13.65 5.59 -11.20
CA PHE A 55 -14.81 5.60 -12.08
C PHE A 55 -15.96 6.42 -11.50
N VAL A 56 -16.33 6.16 -10.25
CA VAL A 56 -17.45 6.86 -9.58
C VAL A 56 -17.13 8.35 -9.37
N ASN A 57 -15.89 8.69 -9.07
CA ASN A 57 -15.52 10.08 -8.80
C ASN A 57 -15.23 10.91 -10.06
N LEU A 58 -14.78 10.29 -11.17
CA LEU A 58 -14.34 11.02 -12.37
C LEU A 58 -15.27 10.87 -13.58
N LEU A 59 -16.00 9.76 -13.71
CA LEU A 59 -16.74 9.40 -14.93
C LEU A 59 -18.25 9.37 -14.76
N VAL A 60 -18.76 9.34 -13.53
CA VAL A 60 -20.20 9.33 -13.24
C VAL A 60 -20.68 10.74 -12.91
N GLY A 61 -21.92 11.07 -13.33
CA GLY A 61 -22.52 12.38 -13.06
C GLY A 61 -21.80 13.50 -13.81
N GLU A 62 -21.45 14.58 -13.09
CA GLU A 62 -20.66 15.69 -13.65
C GLU A 62 -19.13 15.49 -13.49
N GLY A 63 -18.71 14.28 -13.11
CA GLY A 63 -17.30 13.93 -12.92
C GLY A 63 -16.63 14.77 -11.82
N ILE A 64 -15.39 15.19 -12.07
CA ILE A 64 -14.56 15.91 -11.08
C ILE A 64 -15.19 17.23 -10.62
N HIS A 65 -16.04 17.86 -11.43
CA HIS A 65 -16.70 19.12 -11.10
C HIS A 65 -17.79 18.97 -10.04
N ALA A 66 -18.30 17.75 -9.81
CA ALA A 66 -19.25 17.45 -8.76
C ALA A 66 -18.60 17.18 -7.39
N ILE A 67 -17.27 17.11 -7.30
CA ILE A 67 -16.61 16.72 -6.04
C ILE A 67 -16.59 17.91 -5.07
N ASP A 68 -17.56 17.92 -4.18
CA ASP A 68 -17.67 18.86 -3.06
C ASP A 68 -17.97 18.13 -1.73
N PHE A 69 -18.24 18.89 -0.67
CA PHE A 69 -18.63 18.32 0.63
C PHE A 69 -19.90 17.48 0.53
N GLY A 70 -20.91 17.93 -0.24
CA GLY A 70 -22.19 17.25 -0.37
C GLY A 70 -22.06 15.90 -1.07
N PHE A 71 -21.19 15.81 -2.08
CA PHE A 71 -20.84 14.55 -2.74
C PHE A 71 -20.18 13.55 -1.79
N VAL A 72 -19.17 14.00 -1.04
CA VAL A 72 -18.48 13.14 -0.05
C VAL A 72 -19.45 12.72 1.06
N ALA A 73 -20.26 13.66 1.55
CA ALA A 73 -21.25 13.38 2.58
C ALA A 73 -22.33 12.40 2.12
N GLY A 74 -22.81 12.53 0.89
CA GLY A 74 -23.76 11.57 0.32
C GLY A 74 -23.16 10.17 0.17
N LYS A 75 -21.91 10.06 -0.27
CA LYS A 75 -21.21 8.76 -0.33
C LYS A 75 -21.02 8.16 1.04
N TRP A 76 -20.45 8.90 1.98
CA TRP A 76 -20.14 8.41 3.32
C TRP A 76 -21.36 8.34 4.26
N ALA A 77 -22.55 8.75 3.81
CA ALA A 77 -23.81 8.41 4.49
C ALA A 77 -24.18 6.92 4.32
N ASP A 78 -23.68 6.25 3.28
CA ASP A 78 -23.83 4.82 3.08
C ASP A 78 -22.57 4.07 3.59
N PRO A 79 -22.73 3.14 4.57
CA PRO A 79 -21.62 2.35 5.10
C PRO A 79 -20.82 1.59 4.04
N PHE A 80 -21.43 1.21 2.91
CA PHE A 80 -20.74 0.52 1.82
C PHE A 80 -19.52 1.32 1.33
N TRP A 81 -19.68 2.62 1.09
CA TRP A 81 -18.57 3.48 0.62
C TRP A 81 -17.53 3.75 1.70
N GLN A 82 -17.94 3.82 2.97
CA GLN A 82 -17.00 3.92 4.09
C GLN A 82 -16.07 2.71 4.15
N PHE A 83 -16.63 1.49 4.06
CA PHE A 83 -15.82 0.27 4.04
C PHE A 83 -14.98 0.14 2.77
N TRP A 84 -15.50 0.58 1.62
CA TRP A 84 -14.75 0.60 0.36
C TRP A 84 -13.50 1.48 0.46
N ASP A 85 -13.67 2.73 0.90
CA ASP A 85 -12.57 3.69 1.03
C ASP A 85 -11.63 3.30 2.18
N LEU A 86 -12.13 2.71 3.27
CA LEU A 86 -11.30 2.17 4.36
C LEU A 86 -10.43 1.00 3.88
N ALA A 87 -11.02 0.04 3.19
CA ALA A 87 -10.29 -1.11 2.64
C ALA A 87 -9.21 -0.63 1.65
N MET A 88 -9.54 0.34 0.81
CA MET A 88 -8.59 0.94 -0.10
C MET A 88 -7.46 1.67 0.63
N LEU A 89 -7.76 2.50 1.62
CA LEU A 89 -6.78 3.20 2.45
C LEU A 89 -5.78 2.22 3.05
N TRP A 90 -6.27 1.19 3.74
CA TRP A 90 -5.41 0.22 4.41
C TRP A 90 -4.60 -0.61 3.43
N LEU A 91 -5.24 -1.16 2.39
CA LEU A 91 -4.54 -1.98 1.41
C LEU A 91 -3.52 -1.16 0.61
N ALA A 92 -3.88 0.04 0.14
CA ALA A 92 -3.00 0.88 -0.68
C ALA A 92 -1.80 1.35 0.13
N MET A 93 -2.01 1.80 1.38
CA MET A 93 -0.91 2.21 2.25
C MET A 93 0.00 1.04 2.58
N LEU A 94 -0.53 -0.10 3.03
CA LEU A 94 0.31 -1.26 3.37
C LEU A 94 1.02 -1.85 2.14
N HIS A 95 0.36 -1.90 0.98
CA HIS A 95 0.97 -2.33 -0.29
C HIS A 95 2.09 -1.38 -0.72
N GLY A 96 1.80 -0.06 -0.74
CA GLY A 96 2.77 0.97 -1.09
C GLY A 96 3.97 0.97 -0.16
N THR A 97 3.76 0.87 1.15
CA THR A 97 4.82 0.84 2.17
C THR A 97 5.73 -0.38 2.01
N ASN A 98 5.18 -1.56 1.71
CA ASN A 98 6.00 -2.74 1.44
C ASN A 98 6.79 -2.61 0.13
N GLY A 99 6.20 -2.03 -0.91
CA GLY A 99 6.89 -1.73 -2.18
C GLY A 99 8.03 -0.74 -1.99
N VAL A 100 7.77 0.41 -1.35
CA VAL A 100 8.78 1.44 -1.10
C VAL A 100 9.85 0.94 -0.14
N ARG A 101 9.54 0.10 0.84
CA ARG A 101 10.55 -0.57 1.68
C ARG A 101 11.53 -1.39 0.84
N THR A 102 11.03 -2.10 -0.18
CA THR A 102 11.86 -2.88 -1.11
C THR A 102 12.76 -1.94 -1.91
N ILE A 103 12.20 -0.87 -2.49
CA ILE A 103 12.97 0.16 -3.19
C ILE A 103 14.05 0.77 -2.29
N ILE A 104 13.74 1.11 -1.04
CA ILE A 104 14.73 1.66 -0.10
C ILE A 104 15.86 0.65 0.17
N ASN A 105 15.55 -0.63 0.29
CA ASN A 105 16.57 -1.65 0.49
C ASN A 105 17.48 -1.80 -0.73
N ASP A 106 16.93 -1.66 -1.93
CA ASP A 106 17.65 -1.89 -3.18
C ASP A 106 18.48 -0.67 -3.63
N TYR A 107 18.01 0.55 -3.32
CA TYR A 107 18.62 1.79 -3.84
C TYR A 107 19.36 2.63 -2.79
N ALA A 108 19.11 2.46 -1.49
CA ALA A 108 19.85 3.21 -0.47
C ALA A 108 21.17 2.50 -0.13
N GLU A 109 22.29 3.05 -0.60
CA GLU A 109 23.63 2.46 -0.40
C GLU A 109 24.08 2.51 1.07
N LYS A 110 23.88 3.66 1.73
CA LYS A 110 24.34 3.88 3.11
C LYS A 110 23.31 3.37 4.13
N ASP A 111 23.79 2.65 5.14
CA ASP A 111 22.92 2.08 6.19
C ASP A 111 22.15 3.14 6.97
N ALA A 112 22.79 4.28 7.28
CA ALA A 112 22.13 5.39 7.96
C ALA A 112 20.98 5.98 7.13
N THR A 113 21.19 6.16 5.82
CA THR A 113 20.15 6.64 4.90
C THR A 113 19.00 5.65 4.82
N ARG A 114 19.31 4.36 4.66
CA ARG A 114 18.31 3.28 4.63
C ARG A 114 17.47 3.23 5.91
N PHE A 115 18.10 3.43 7.07
CA PHE A 115 17.42 3.49 8.37
C PHE A 115 16.42 4.66 8.42
N TRP A 116 16.89 5.89 8.17
CA TRP A 116 16.05 7.08 8.25
C TRP A 116 14.91 7.07 7.23
N LEU A 117 15.16 6.61 6.00
CA LEU A 117 14.10 6.48 4.99
C LEU A 117 12.99 5.53 5.44
N LYS A 118 13.32 4.40 6.08
CA LYS A 118 12.31 3.48 6.63
C LYS A 118 11.57 4.08 7.81
N VAL A 119 12.24 4.81 8.69
CA VAL A 119 11.60 5.51 9.82
C VAL A 119 10.55 6.49 9.30
N VAL A 120 10.93 7.36 8.35
CA VAL A 120 10.00 8.31 7.74
C VAL A 120 8.85 7.59 7.05
N LEU A 121 9.15 6.54 6.27
CA LEU A 121 8.14 5.76 5.57
C LEU A 121 7.10 5.18 6.54
N TYR A 122 7.54 4.51 7.61
CA TYR A 122 6.62 3.90 8.57
C TYR A 122 5.86 4.95 9.38
N ALA A 123 6.51 6.04 9.78
CA ALA A 123 5.85 7.14 10.48
C ALA A 123 4.75 7.77 9.61
N ALA A 124 5.05 8.12 8.36
CA ALA A 124 4.07 8.66 7.42
C ALA A 124 2.92 7.68 7.16
N THR A 125 3.24 6.39 6.98
CA THR A 125 2.22 5.34 6.81
C THR A 125 1.27 5.28 7.99
N ALA A 126 1.81 5.24 9.21
CA ALA A 126 1.01 5.18 10.44
C ALA A 126 0.14 6.43 10.59
N VAL A 127 0.70 7.62 10.37
CA VAL A 127 -0.05 8.88 10.44
C VAL A 127 -1.21 8.89 9.46
N ILE A 128 -0.96 8.54 8.19
CA ILE A 128 -2.00 8.57 7.15
C ILE A 128 -3.10 7.53 7.43
N ILE A 129 -2.73 6.31 7.83
CA ILE A 129 -3.72 5.27 8.17
C ILE A 129 -4.58 5.70 9.35
N ILE A 130 -3.96 6.21 10.43
CA ILE A 130 -4.69 6.63 11.63
C ILE A 130 -5.59 7.81 11.31
N LEU A 131 -5.03 8.87 10.71
CA LEU A 131 -5.78 10.08 10.37
C LEU A 131 -6.91 9.77 9.39
N GLY A 132 -6.64 9.00 8.33
CA GLY A 132 -7.67 8.62 7.35
C GLY A 132 -8.76 7.76 7.95
N THR A 133 -8.42 6.80 8.82
CA THR A 133 -9.41 5.98 9.54
C THR A 133 -10.26 6.85 10.47
N LEU A 134 -9.64 7.79 11.20
CA LEU A 134 -10.39 8.75 12.02
C LEU A 134 -11.34 9.57 11.17
N VAL A 135 -10.85 10.18 10.08
CA VAL A 135 -11.69 10.98 9.17
C VAL A 135 -12.89 10.17 8.67
N ILE A 136 -12.72 8.94 8.20
CA ILE A 136 -13.83 8.11 7.71
C ILE A 136 -14.91 7.89 8.78
N PHE A 137 -14.51 7.58 10.02
CA PHE A 137 -15.47 7.21 11.07
C PHE A 137 -15.96 8.38 11.93
N THR A 138 -15.26 9.50 11.93
CA THR A 138 -15.68 10.71 12.66
C THR A 138 -16.29 11.77 11.76
N PHE A 139 -16.35 11.53 10.45
CA PHE A 139 -17.01 12.44 9.52
C PHE A 139 -18.53 12.45 9.77
N ASN A 140 -19.08 13.64 9.96
CA ASN A 140 -20.53 13.81 10.06
C ASN A 140 -21.10 14.22 8.69
N PRO A 141 -21.86 13.34 8.00
CA PRO A 141 -22.49 13.68 6.73
C PRO A 141 -23.64 14.69 6.87
N CYS A 142 -24.16 14.89 8.09
CA CYS A 142 -25.26 15.79 8.40
C CYS A 142 -24.87 16.79 9.50
N PRO A 143 -23.90 17.70 9.24
CA PRO A 143 -23.51 18.70 10.23
C PRO A 143 -24.62 19.74 10.44
N VAL A 144 -24.75 20.18 11.69
CA VAL A 144 -25.59 21.33 12.05
C VAL A 144 -24.68 22.55 12.12
N VAL A 145 -24.96 23.54 11.28
CA VAL A 145 -24.22 24.81 11.21
C VAL A 145 -25.21 25.92 11.58
N ASP A 146 -24.89 26.72 12.60
CA ASP A 146 -25.74 27.82 13.08
C ASP A 146 -27.18 27.41 13.42
N GLY A 147 -27.36 26.19 13.94
CA GLY A 147 -28.68 25.63 14.29
C GLY A 147 -29.49 25.13 13.09
N VAL A 148 -28.93 25.20 11.88
CA VAL A 148 -29.54 24.67 10.66
C VAL A 148 -28.79 23.41 10.23
N GLN A 149 -29.51 22.30 10.09
CA GLN A 149 -28.95 21.08 9.52
C GLN A 149 -28.69 21.30 8.03
N LEU A 150 -27.45 21.12 7.58
CA LEU A 150 -27.13 21.28 6.16
C LEU A 150 -27.92 20.23 5.36
N PRO A 151 -28.78 20.65 4.41
CA PRO A 151 -29.74 19.76 3.78
C PRO A 151 -29.05 18.88 2.73
N GLY A 152 -28.67 17.66 3.12
CA GLY A 152 -28.50 16.55 2.19
C GLY A 152 -29.78 15.72 2.15
N GLY A 153 -30.27 15.33 0.96
CA GLY A 153 -31.48 14.50 0.84
C GLY A 153 -31.39 13.10 1.49
N PHE A 154 -30.20 12.75 1.99
CA PHE A 154 -29.88 11.54 2.74
C PHE A 154 -29.89 11.75 4.27
N CYS A 155 -30.03 12.98 4.75
CA CYS A 155 -30.13 13.28 6.16
C CYS A 155 -31.55 12.98 6.67
N PRO A 156 -31.71 12.40 7.87
CA PRO A 156 -33.03 12.23 8.48
C PRO A 156 -33.69 13.61 8.66
N ALA A 157 -35.01 13.66 8.45
CA ALA A 157 -35.79 14.86 8.71
C ALA A 157 -35.64 15.26 10.20
N PRO A 158 -35.57 16.56 10.51
CA PRO A 158 -35.41 17.05 11.87
C PRO A 158 -36.57 16.67 12.79
#